data_AF-A0AAP4D267-F1
#
_entry.id   AF-A0AAP4D267-F1
#
_cell.length_a   1.000
_cell.length_b   1.000
_cell.length_c   1.000
_cell.angle_alpha   90.00
_cell.angle_beta   90.00
_cell.angle_gamma   90.00
#
_symmetry.space_group_name_H-M   'P 1'
#
loop_
_entity.id
_entity.type
_entity.pdbx_description
1 polymer ?
#
loop_
_entity_poly.entity_id
_entity_poly.type
_entity_poly.pdbx_seq_one_letter_code
_entity_poly.pdbx_strand_id
1 'polypeptide(L)'
;MKRVSQLTALALCLASFSTFAADMASSVTLAQLQQQHGAVIDTRASAFYNGWPQTLSGTSGHEPAALNLSASWLTLMSDEQLAAWAKQHNLAPTSAIALYGSDAENQAVKARLAKAGYQHVSTLGDALQNADRLQRLPHFEQLVYPEWLHQLTQGKPVAAKPAGDYKIIEAAWGAPKFYLLNHIPGAGYIDTNEVESEPLWNKVSDDKLKALLAKQGIRHDTTVILYGRDVYAAARVAQIMLYAGVKDVRLLDGGWKTWSDAGLPVERGMPAKVTPAADFGAPIPGQPQLMVDMEQARGMLHRKDASLVSIRSWPEFTGETSGYSYIKPKGEIAGARWGHAGSDATHMEDFHNPDGTMRSADDIAAMWKEWNILPDQHVAFYCGTGWRASETFMYARAMGWKNVSVYDGGWYEWSSHPSNPITTGPLTPESTL
;
A
#
# COMPACT_ATOMS: atom_id res chain seq x y z
N MET A 1 -54.04 22.36 -71.08
CA MET A 1 -53.29 21.20 -71.60
C MET A 1 -51.87 21.61 -71.92
N LYS A 2 -50.87 21.12 -71.18
CA LYS A 2 -49.50 20.80 -71.65
C LYS A 2 -48.70 20.27 -70.46
N ARG A 3 -48.29 19.00 -70.56
CA ARG A 3 -47.36 18.29 -69.68
C ARG A 3 -45.92 18.70 -70.05
N VAL A 4 -45.08 18.96 -69.06
CA VAL A 4 -43.59 18.92 -69.14
C VAL A 4 -43.13 18.52 -67.72
N SER A 5 -42.86 17.23 -67.48
CA SER A 5 -41.57 16.53 -67.59
C SER A 5 -40.87 16.42 -66.23
N GLN A 6 -41.08 15.27 -65.57
CA GLN A 6 -40.24 14.76 -64.49
C GLN A 6 -38.98 14.14 -65.10
N LEU A 7 -37.81 14.55 -64.62
CA LEU A 7 -36.44 13.98 -64.71
C LEU A 7 -35.55 15.20 -64.42
N THR A 8 -34.75 15.29 -63.35
CA THR A 8 -33.61 14.43 -63.00
C THR A 8 -33.05 14.97 -61.68
N ALA A 9 -32.89 14.14 -60.64
CA ALA A 9 -31.90 14.32 -59.56
C ALA A 9 -32.09 13.18 -58.52
N LEU A 10 -31.72 11.96 -58.90
CA LEU A 10 -31.56 10.85 -57.96
C LEU A 10 -30.15 10.31 -58.09
N ALA A 11 -29.18 11.03 -57.53
CA ALA A 11 -27.83 10.55 -57.28
C ALA A 11 -27.23 11.44 -56.19
N LEU A 12 -27.00 10.84 -55.01
CA LEU A 12 -26.19 11.29 -53.87
C LEU A 12 -26.95 11.08 -52.54
N CYS A 13 -27.09 9.82 -52.14
CA CYS A 13 -27.27 9.44 -50.72
C CYS A 13 -26.82 7.98 -50.54
N LEU A 14 -25.54 7.71 -50.78
CA LEU A 14 -24.90 6.41 -50.51
C LEU A 14 -23.42 6.64 -50.21
N ALA A 15 -23.11 7.42 -49.17
CA ALA A 15 -21.76 7.54 -48.62
C ALA A 15 -21.78 8.26 -47.25
N SER A 16 -22.36 7.65 -46.22
CA SER A 16 -22.20 8.14 -44.84
C SER A 16 -22.53 7.08 -43.78
N PHE A 17 -22.13 5.83 -44.02
CA PHE A 17 -22.12 4.77 -43.00
C PHE A 17 -20.76 4.06 -42.94
N SER A 18 -19.66 4.82 -43.02
CA SER A 18 -18.31 4.24 -42.99
C SER A 18 -17.31 5.06 -42.19
N THR A 19 -17.67 5.48 -40.97
CA THR A 19 -16.71 6.02 -39.99
C THR A 19 -16.84 5.44 -38.58
N PHE A 20 -17.78 4.52 -38.32
CA PHE A 20 -17.85 3.80 -37.03
C PHE A 20 -16.96 2.55 -36.95
N ALA A 21 -16.15 2.28 -37.97
CA ALA A 21 -15.33 1.06 -38.05
C ALA A 21 -13.81 1.31 -37.86
N ALA A 22 -13.40 2.54 -37.50
CA ALA A 22 -11.98 2.93 -37.51
C ALA A 22 -11.30 3.04 -36.14
N ASP A 23 -11.96 2.65 -35.04
CA ASP A 23 -11.32 2.64 -33.71
C ASP A 23 -11.72 1.43 -32.86
N MET A 24 -11.91 0.27 -33.52
CA MET A 24 -11.84 -0.99 -32.80
C MET A 24 -10.38 -1.16 -32.37
N ALA A 25 -10.06 -0.76 -31.13
CA ALA A 25 -8.83 -1.15 -30.49
C ALA A 25 -8.63 -2.65 -30.76
N SER A 26 -7.49 -3.01 -31.38
CA SER A 26 -7.16 -4.39 -31.65
C SER A 26 -7.26 -5.15 -30.33
N SER A 27 -8.24 -6.04 -30.22
CA SER A 27 -8.42 -6.87 -29.02
C SER A 27 -7.51 -8.09 -29.12
N VAL A 28 -6.82 -8.42 -28.04
CA VAL A 28 -5.95 -9.60 -27.93
C VAL A 28 -6.33 -10.40 -26.69
N THR A 29 -6.13 -11.71 -26.72
CA THR A 29 -6.26 -12.57 -25.54
C THR A 29 -4.96 -12.63 -24.76
N LEU A 30 -5.01 -13.01 -23.48
CA LEU A 30 -3.82 -13.20 -22.64
C LEU A 30 -2.83 -14.19 -23.29
N ALA A 31 -3.32 -15.28 -23.85
CA ALA A 31 -2.49 -16.29 -24.52
C ALA A 31 -1.77 -15.71 -25.76
N GLN A 32 -2.45 -14.91 -26.58
CA GLN A 32 -1.84 -14.25 -27.73
C GLN A 32 -0.79 -13.22 -27.30
N LEU A 33 -1.06 -12.45 -26.24
CA LEU A 33 -0.10 -11.46 -25.74
C LEU A 33 1.16 -12.13 -25.17
N GLN A 34 1.01 -13.25 -24.46
CA GLN A 34 2.13 -14.04 -23.94
C GLN A 34 3.02 -14.58 -25.07
N GLN A 35 2.44 -15.01 -26.20
CA GLN A 35 3.20 -15.42 -27.39
C GLN A 35 4.04 -14.28 -27.99
N GLN A 36 3.65 -13.03 -27.75
CA GLN A 36 4.37 -11.83 -28.19
C GLN A 36 5.35 -11.31 -27.12
N HIS A 37 5.48 -11.99 -25.98
CA HIS A 37 6.18 -11.48 -24.80
C HIS A 37 5.69 -10.07 -24.39
N GLY A 38 4.40 -9.81 -24.56
CA GLY A 38 3.77 -8.53 -24.26
C GLY A 38 3.44 -8.33 -22.78
N ALA A 39 3.16 -7.09 -22.41
CA ALA A 39 2.82 -6.69 -21.06
C ALA A 39 1.32 -6.45 -20.89
N VAL A 40 0.75 -6.97 -19.82
CA VAL A 40 -0.62 -6.65 -19.40
C VAL A 40 -0.58 -5.47 -18.44
N ILE A 41 -1.49 -4.50 -18.61
CA ILE A 41 -1.64 -3.37 -17.70
C ILE A 41 -3.10 -3.29 -17.22
N ASP A 42 -3.29 -3.42 -15.91
CA ASP A 42 -4.55 -3.11 -15.21
C ASP A 42 -4.62 -1.60 -14.97
N THR A 43 -5.66 -0.97 -15.52
CA THR A 43 -5.88 0.47 -15.45
C THR A 43 -6.80 0.91 -14.31
N ARG A 44 -7.32 -0.05 -13.53
CA ARG A 44 -8.16 0.19 -12.36
C ARG A 44 -7.34 0.68 -11.18
N ALA A 45 -8.03 1.23 -10.18
CA ALA A 45 -7.42 1.59 -8.89
C ALA A 45 -6.74 0.37 -8.21
N SER A 46 -5.67 0.64 -7.46
CA SER A 46 -4.87 -0.38 -6.77
C SER A 46 -5.69 -1.27 -5.84
N ALA A 47 -6.75 -0.76 -5.21
CA ALA A 47 -7.65 -1.58 -4.40
C ALA A 47 -8.20 -2.80 -5.17
N PHE A 48 -8.63 -2.60 -6.42
CA PHE A 48 -9.21 -3.67 -7.24
C PHE A 48 -8.14 -4.60 -7.82
N TYR A 49 -7.00 -4.02 -8.23
CA TYR A 49 -5.82 -4.77 -8.59
C TYR A 49 -5.38 -5.70 -7.44
N ASN A 50 -5.31 -5.18 -6.22
CA ASN A 50 -4.87 -5.89 -5.02
C ASN A 50 -5.80 -7.04 -4.62
N GLY A 51 -7.08 -7.01 -5.00
CA GLY A 51 -8.00 -8.11 -4.75
C GLY A 51 -9.42 -7.71 -4.38
N TRP A 52 -9.69 -6.44 -4.09
CA TRP A 52 -11.06 -6.02 -3.80
C TRP A 52 -11.96 -6.23 -5.03
N PRO A 53 -13.12 -6.90 -4.88
CA PRO A 53 -14.01 -7.08 -6.01
C PRO A 53 -14.83 -5.80 -6.25
N GLN A 54 -15.04 -5.42 -7.51
CA GLN A 54 -15.82 -4.23 -7.87
C GLN A 54 -17.32 -4.37 -7.56
N THR A 55 -17.79 -5.60 -7.37
CA THR A 55 -19.15 -5.93 -6.89
C THR A 55 -19.04 -7.06 -5.86
N LEU A 56 -20.06 -7.26 -5.01
CA LEU A 56 -20.02 -8.27 -3.94
C LEU A 56 -19.78 -9.71 -4.41
N SER A 57 -20.13 -10.02 -5.66
CA SER A 57 -19.93 -11.33 -6.29
C SER A 57 -18.99 -11.27 -7.49
N GLY A 58 -18.23 -10.17 -7.61
CA GLY A 58 -17.31 -9.94 -8.71
C GLY A 58 -16.01 -10.73 -8.57
N THR A 59 -15.21 -10.68 -9.63
CA THR A 59 -13.86 -11.25 -9.63
C THR A 59 -12.93 -10.46 -8.71
N SER A 60 -11.93 -11.16 -8.18
CA SER A 60 -11.00 -10.65 -7.17
C SER A 60 -9.57 -10.78 -7.68
N GLY A 61 -8.93 -9.63 -7.93
CA GLY A 61 -7.53 -9.55 -8.35
C GLY A 61 -7.32 -9.09 -9.78
N HIS A 62 -6.14 -9.41 -10.29
CA HIS A 62 -5.61 -9.00 -11.59
C HIS A 62 -5.12 -10.21 -12.40
N GLU A 63 -4.94 -10.02 -13.70
CA GLU A 63 -4.39 -11.05 -14.59
C GLU A 63 -2.93 -11.39 -14.25
N PRO A 64 -2.46 -12.63 -14.48
CA PRO A 64 -1.08 -13.03 -14.18
C PRO A 64 -0.03 -12.07 -14.74
N ALA A 65 0.90 -11.63 -13.89
CA ALA A 65 1.98 -10.69 -14.22
C ALA A 65 1.51 -9.33 -14.78
N ALA A 66 0.24 -8.96 -14.55
CA ALA A 66 -0.25 -7.64 -14.91
C ALA A 66 0.43 -6.56 -14.05
N LEU A 67 0.85 -5.49 -14.70
CA LEU A 67 1.29 -4.26 -14.05
C LEU A 67 0.05 -3.44 -13.67
N ASN A 68 0.13 -2.61 -12.62
CA ASN A 68 -0.91 -1.62 -12.33
C ASN A 68 -0.44 -0.23 -12.77
N LEU A 69 -1.23 0.42 -13.63
CA LEU A 69 -1.10 1.84 -13.95
C LEU A 69 -2.50 2.45 -13.93
N SER A 70 -2.96 2.81 -12.73
CA SER A 70 -4.31 3.37 -12.55
C SER A 70 -4.47 4.65 -13.36
N ALA A 71 -5.61 4.79 -14.04
CA ALA A 71 -5.94 6.03 -14.73
C ALA A 71 -6.00 7.24 -13.79
N SER A 72 -6.34 7.03 -12.51
CA SER A 72 -6.37 8.09 -11.48
C SER A 72 -5.00 8.67 -11.16
N TRP A 73 -3.91 7.94 -11.43
CA TRP A 73 -2.55 8.40 -11.15
C TRP A 73 -2.01 9.33 -12.23
N LEU A 74 -2.58 9.30 -13.43
CA LEU A 74 -2.03 9.99 -14.58
C LEU A 74 -1.87 11.49 -14.32
N THR A 75 -2.80 12.15 -13.64
CA THR A 75 -2.70 13.59 -13.31
C THR A 75 -1.68 13.90 -12.22
N LEU A 76 -1.23 12.88 -11.49
CA LEU A 76 -0.23 12.98 -10.42
C LEU A 76 1.17 12.58 -10.91
N MET A 77 1.28 12.04 -12.13
CA MET A 77 2.54 11.61 -12.74
C MET A 77 3.00 12.58 -13.83
N SER A 78 4.19 13.13 -13.66
CA SER A 78 4.93 13.81 -14.72
C SER A 78 5.30 12.83 -15.84
N ASP A 79 5.67 13.36 -17.01
CA ASP A 79 6.13 12.52 -18.12
C ASP A 79 7.43 11.77 -17.77
N GLU A 80 8.29 12.35 -16.91
CA GLU A 80 9.51 11.72 -16.39
C GLU A 80 9.18 10.56 -15.44
N GLN A 81 8.20 10.74 -14.54
CA GLN A 81 7.77 9.67 -13.64
C GLN A 81 7.12 8.51 -14.40
N LEU A 82 6.33 8.78 -15.44
CA LEU A 82 5.78 7.74 -16.31
C LEU A 82 6.90 7.00 -17.06
N ALA A 83 7.91 7.70 -17.56
CA ALA A 83 9.06 7.08 -18.21
C ALA A 83 9.89 6.22 -17.24
N ALA A 84 10.09 6.70 -16.00
CA ALA A 84 10.78 5.95 -14.95
C ALA A 84 10.00 4.67 -14.57
N TRP A 85 8.69 4.79 -14.37
CA TRP A 85 7.79 3.65 -14.15
C TRP A 85 7.90 2.63 -15.28
N ALA A 86 7.77 3.06 -16.53
CA ALA A 86 7.84 2.16 -17.67
C ALA A 86 9.21 1.46 -17.78
N LYS A 87 10.30 2.18 -17.52
CA LYS A 87 11.66 1.62 -17.49
C LYS A 87 11.83 0.59 -16.38
N GLN A 88 11.32 0.86 -15.16
CA GLN A 88 11.36 -0.07 -14.05
C GLN A 88 10.65 -1.40 -14.39
N HIS A 89 9.56 -1.33 -15.16
CA HIS A 89 8.81 -2.50 -15.62
C HIS A 89 9.30 -3.07 -16.96
N ASN A 90 10.49 -2.68 -17.42
CA ASN A 90 11.10 -3.16 -18.67
C ASN A 90 10.22 -2.95 -19.91
N LEU A 91 9.40 -1.90 -19.93
CA LEU A 91 8.61 -1.52 -21.09
C LEU A 91 9.43 -0.62 -22.00
N ALA A 92 9.40 -0.92 -23.30
CA ALA A 92 9.96 -0.11 -24.36
C ALA A 92 8.82 0.38 -25.28
N PRO A 93 9.02 1.48 -26.05
CA PRO A 93 8.01 1.95 -27.02
C PRO A 93 7.54 0.89 -28.03
N THR A 94 8.36 -0.14 -28.27
CA THR A 94 8.06 -1.29 -29.14
C THR A 94 7.34 -2.44 -28.45
N SER A 95 7.19 -2.41 -27.11
CA SER A 95 6.50 -3.47 -26.36
C SER A 95 5.04 -3.58 -26.79
N ALA A 96 4.57 -4.81 -27.02
CA ALA A 96 3.15 -5.09 -27.14
C ALA A 96 2.49 -4.94 -25.76
N ILE A 97 1.48 -4.08 -25.65
CA ILE A 97 0.78 -3.77 -24.41
C ILE A 97 -0.70 -4.08 -24.58
N ALA A 98 -1.31 -4.78 -23.63
CA ALA A 98 -2.76 -4.95 -23.56
C ALA A 98 -3.30 -4.33 -22.27
N LEU A 99 -4.25 -3.40 -22.41
CA LEU A 99 -4.91 -2.73 -21.30
C LEU A 99 -6.22 -3.42 -20.94
N TYR A 100 -6.58 -3.42 -19.66
CA TYR A 100 -7.94 -3.71 -19.20
C TYR A 100 -8.34 -2.85 -18.01
N GLY A 101 -9.66 -2.74 -17.80
CA GLY A 101 -10.32 -1.76 -16.94
C GLY A 101 -11.59 -1.26 -17.62
N SER A 102 -12.18 -0.17 -17.13
CA SER A 102 -13.29 0.46 -17.87
C SER A 102 -12.78 1.12 -19.16
N ASP A 103 -13.68 1.31 -20.13
CA ASP A 103 -13.34 1.95 -21.41
C ASP A 103 -12.71 3.34 -21.21
N ALA A 104 -13.21 4.11 -20.25
CA ALA A 104 -12.69 5.44 -19.94
C ALA A 104 -11.26 5.39 -19.36
N GLU A 105 -10.99 4.46 -18.43
CA GLU A 105 -9.67 4.26 -17.84
C GLU A 105 -8.67 3.80 -18.92
N ASN A 106 -9.05 2.82 -19.73
CA ASN A 106 -8.23 2.31 -20.83
C ASN A 106 -7.89 3.40 -21.85
N GLN A 107 -8.87 4.25 -22.23
CA GLN A 107 -8.63 5.36 -23.14
C GLN A 107 -7.67 6.39 -22.56
N ALA A 108 -7.81 6.75 -21.28
CA ALA A 108 -6.93 7.71 -20.62
C ALA A 108 -5.47 7.20 -20.56
N VAL A 109 -5.29 5.94 -20.15
CA VAL A 109 -3.96 5.31 -20.09
C VAL A 109 -3.36 5.14 -21.49
N LYS A 110 -4.14 4.66 -22.47
CA LYS A 110 -3.71 4.55 -23.88
C LYS A 110 -3.24 5.90 -24.43
N ALA A 111 -3.97 6.98 -24.17
CA ALA A 111 -3.59 8.32 -24.63
C ALA A 111 -2.26 8.79 -24.01
N ARG A 112 -2.04 8.53 -22.72
CA ARG A 112 -0.77 8.87 -22.05
C ARG A 112 0.40 8.03 -22.55
N LEU A 113 0.21 6.73 -22.74
CA LEU A 113 1.21 5.84 -23.33
C LEU A 113 1.55 6.24 -24.77
N ALA A 114 0.54 6.57 -25.59
CA ALA A 114 0.76 7.02 -26.96
C ALA A 114 1.58 8.32 -27.02
N LYS A 115 1.29 9.29 -26.13
CA LYS A 115 2.10 10.53 -25.99
C LYS A 115 3.55 10.22 -25.60
N ALA A 116 3.76 9.18 -24.78
CA ALA A 116 5.08 8.69 -24.38
C ALA A 116 5.75 7.79 -25.42
N GLY A 117 5.15 7.58 -26.60
CA GLY A 117 5.75 6.84 -27.72
C GLY A 117 5.35 5.36 -27.82
N TYR A 118 4.51 4.84 -26.93
CA TYR A 118 4.04 3.46 -26.98
C TYR A 118 2.86 3.33 -27.95
N GLN A 119 3.10 2.77 -29.13
CA GLN A 119 2.10 2.71 -30.21
C GLN A 119 1.39 1.35 -30.31
N HIS A 120 1.95 0.29 -29.73
CA HIS A 120 1.41 -1.07 -29.79
C HIS A 120 0.52 -1.37 -28.59
N VAL A 121 -0.57 -0.60 -28.45
CA VAL A 121 -1.50 -0.69 -27.31
C VAL A 121 -2.86 -1.22 -27.75
N SER A 122 -3.19 -2.40 -27.25
CA SER A 122 -4.40 -3.19 -27.49
C SER A 122 -5.28 -3.25 -26.24
N THR A 123 -6.51 -3.78 -26.38
CA THR A 123 -7.35 -4.16 -25.23
C THR A 123 -7.22 -5.65 -24.97
N LEU A 124 -7.10 -6.05 -23.70
CA LEU A 124 -7.12 -7.46 -23.31
C LEU A 124 -8.57 -7.97 -23.28
N GLY A 125 -8.98 -8.67 -24.34
CA GLY A 125 -10.38 -9.02 -24.60
C GLY A 125 -10.96 -10.10 -23.68
N ASP A 126 -10.12 -10.95 -23.10
CA ASP A 126 -10.51 -12.01 -22.17
C ASP A 126 -10.22 -11.65 -20.70
N ALA A 127 -9.90 -10.39 -20.41
CA ALA A 127 -9.57 -9.93 -19.06
C ALA A 127 -10.69 -10.20 -18.06
N LEU A 128 -10.33 -10.70 -16.88
CA LEU A 128 -11.21 -10.96 -15.73
C LEU A 128 -12.33 -11.99 -15.99
N GLN A 129 -12.32 -12.70 -17.12
CA GLN A 129 -13.36 -13.70 -17.46
C GLN A 129 -13.11 -15.05 -16.77
N ASN A 130 -11.86 -15.36 -16.44
CA ASN A 130 -11.47 -16.58 -15.72
C ASN A 130 -10.99 -16.23 -14.31
N ALA A 131 -11.84 -16.46 -13.31
CA ALA A 131 -11.50 -16.16 -11.92
C ALA A 131 -10.36 -17.02 -11.36
N ASP A 132 -10.17 -18.24 -11.88
CA ASP A 132 -9.19 -19.21 -11.35
C ASP A 132 -7.73 -18.82 -11.65
N ARG A 133 -7.50 -17.98 -12.66
CA ARG A 133 -6.15 -17.52 -13.03
C ARG A 133 -5.74 -16.21 -12.35
N LEU A 134 -6.67 -15.48 -11.74
CA LEU A 134 -6.38 -14.16 -11.18
C LEU A 134 -5.44 -14.24 -9.98
N GLN A 135 -4.53 -13.29 -9.90
CA GLN A 135 -3.61 -13.07 -8.80
C GLN A 135 -4.11 -11.93 -7.91
N ARG A 136 -3.80 -11.96 -6.62
CA ARG A 136 -4.21 -10.95 -5.64
C ARG A 136 -3.30 -11.00 -4.42
N LEU A 137 -3.30 -9.96 -3.62
CA LEU A 137 -2.73 -10.02 -2.27
C LEU A 137 -3.44 -11.13 -1.48
N PRO A 138 -2.68 -12.00 -0.77
CA PRO A 138 -3.28 -13.03 0.08
C PRO A 138 -4.25 -12.48 1.12
N HIS A 139 -4.00 -11.26 1.61
CA HIS A 139 -4.84 -10.58 2.60
C HIS A 139 -5.17 -9.14 2.18
N PHE A 140 -5.67 -8.95 0.96
CA PHE A 140 -6.07 -7.64 0.43
C PHE A 140 -7.06 -6.91 1.35
N GLU A 141 -7.87 -7.65 2.13
CA GLU A 141 -8.88 -7.10 3.01
C GLU A 141 -8.32 -6.25 4.16
N GLN A 142 -7.02 -6.37 4.43
CA GLN A 142 -6.31 -5.62 5.46
C GLN A 142 -5.95 -4.20 5.01
N LEU A 143 -5.95 -3.93 3.70
CA LEU A 143 -5.74 -2.61 3.10
C LEU A 143 -7.05 -2.17 2.46
N VAL A 144 -7.89 -1.49 3.24
CA VAL A 144 -9.22 -1.05 2.81
C VAL A 144 -9.13 0.25 2.01
N TYR A 145 -10.19 0.59 1.27
CA TYR A 145 -10.24 1.81 0.45
C TYR A 145 -11.46 2.68 0.82
N PRO A 146 -11.47 3.98 0.45
CA PRO A 146 -12.44 4.94 0.97
C PRO A 146 -13.92 4.56 0.74
N GLU A 147 -14.26 4.14 -0.48
CA GLU A 147 -15.65 3.79 -0.82
C GLU A 147 -16.12 2.53 -0.06
N TRP A 148 -15.26 1.53 0.16
CA TRP A 148 -15.59 0.39 1.02
C TRP A 148 -15.91 0.84 2.44
N LEU A 149 -15.09 1.73 3.00
CA LEU A 149 -15.26 2.21 4.36
C LEU A 149 -16.53 3.07 4.48
N HIS A 150 -16.83 3.88 3.47
CA HIS A 150 -18.06 4.67 3.40
C HIS A 150 -19.31 3.79 3.31
N GLN A 151 -19.27 2.73 2.50
CA GLN A 151 -20.37 1.77 2.43
C GLN A 151 -20.57 1.03 3.76
N LEU A 152 -19.48 0.65 4.43
CA LEU A 152 -19.51 0.04 5.76
C LEU A 152 -20.19 0.97 6.77
N THR A 153 -19.84 2.26 6.82
CA THR A 153 -20.44 3.23 7.77
C THR A 153 -21.91 3.52 7.48
N GLN A 154 -22.35 3.32 6.23
CA GLN A 154 -23.76 3.40 5.85
C GLN A 154 -24.55 2.11 6.11
N GLY A 155 -23.91 1.06 6.65
CA GLY A 155 -24.54 -0.23 6.87
C GLY A 155 -24.85 -1.01 5.58
N LYS A 156 -24.24 -0.63 4.45
CA LYS A 156 -24.38 -1.36 3.19
C LYS A 156 -23.61 -2.69 3.26
N PRO A 157 -24.03 -3.72 2.51
CA PRO A 157 -23.23 -4.93 2.38
C PRO A 157 -21.89 -4.63 1.70
N VAL A 158 -20.80 -5.12 2.27
CA VAL A 158 -19.44 -4.97 1.75
C VAL A 158 -18.72 -6.32 1.76
N ALA A 159 -17.78 -6.51 0.84
CA ALA A 159 -16.88 -7.66 0.87
C ALA A 159 -16.00 -7.62 2.14
N ALA A 160 -15.63 -8.79 2.66
CA ALA A 160 -14.79 -8.92 3.86
C ALA A 160 -15.25 -8.06 5.06
N LYS A 161 -16.58 -7.95 5.26
CA LYS A 161 -17.19 -7.20 6.37
C LYS A 161 -16.60 -7.65 7.73
N PRO A 162 -16.35 -6.71 8.67
CA PRO A 162 -16.06 -7.05 10.06
C PRO A 162 -17.02 -8.10 10.63
N ALA A 163 -16.49 -9.09 11.35
CA ALA A 163 -17.30 -10.17 11.93
C ALA A 163 -18.23 -9.70 13.06
N GLY A 164 -17.87 -8.60 13.72
CA GLY A 164 -18.63 -8.00 14.82
C GLY A 164 -18.44 -6.49 14.85
N ASP A 165 -18.27 -5.94 16.06
CA ASP A 165 -18.03 -4.51 16.27
C ASP A 165 -16.77 -4.05 15.55
N TYR A 166 -16.80 -2.84 15.01
CA TYR A 166 -15.63 -2.20 14.42
C TYR A 166 -15.43 -0.78 14.95
N LYS A 167 -14.20 -0.30 14.86
CA LYS A 167 -13.79 1.07 15.17
C LYS A 167 -13.00 1.64 13.99
N ILE A 168 -13.28 2.89 13.64
CA ILE A 168 -12.44 3.69 12.74
C ILE A 168 -11.63 4.63 13.63
N ILE A 169 -10.33 4.70 13.45
CA ILE A 169 -9.46 5.51 14.33
C ILE A 169 -8.44 6.26 13.49
N GLU A 170 -8.38 7.58 13.67
CA GLU A 170 -7.26 8.38 13.20
C GLU A 170 -6.09 8.28 14.17
N ALA A 171 -4.90 7.98 13.66
CA ALA A 171 -3.65 7.99 14.41
C ALA A 171 -2.73 9.11 13.92
N ALA A 172 -2.21 9.92 14.85
CA ALA A 172 -1.22 10.95 14.56
C ALA A 172 -0.42 11.30 15.84
N TRP A 173 0.71 12.00 15.66
CA TRP A 173 1.53 12.44 16.78
C TRP A 173 0.93 13.66 17.51
N GLY A 174 0.76 13.51 18.82
CA GLY A 174 0.29 14.55 19.73
C GLY A 174 -1.24 14.67 19.81
N ALA A 175 -1.70 15.71 20.50
CA ALA A 175 -3.12 16.05 20.59
C ALA A 175 -3.75 16.30 19.20
N PRO A 176 -5.08 16.10 19.04
CA PRO A 176 -5.75 16.23 17.75
C PRO A 176 -5.60 17.64 17.18
N LYS A 177 -5.07 17.71 15.95
CA LYS A 177 -4.90 18.96 15.17
C LYS A 177 -5.80 18.94 13.94
N PHE A 178 -5.32 18.35 12.84
CA PHE A 178 -6.08 18.26 11.59
C PHE A 178 -7.39 17.48 11.72
N TYR A 179 -7.41 16.45 12.57
CA TYR A 179 -8.62 15.75 12.98
C TYR A 179 -9.76 16.71 13.36
N LEU A 180 -9.48 17.78 14.13
CA LEU A 180 -10.51 18.73 14.56
C LEU A 180 -11.14 19.50 13.39
N LEU A 181 -10.40 19.68 12.30
CA LEU A 181 -10.85 20.42 11.10
C LEU A 181 -11.65 19.53 10.16
N ASN A 182 -11.25 18.26 10.04
CA ASN A 182 -11.88 17.25 9.23
C ASN A 182 -11.38 15.86 9.65
N HIS A 183 -12.29 14.90 9.77
CA HIS A 183 -11.96 13.49 9.97
C HIS A 183 -13.03 12.60 9.34
N ILE A 184 -12.73 11.31 9.19
CA ILE A 184 -13.68 10.33 8.67
C ILE A 184 -14.87 10.25 9.65
N PRO A 185 -16.13 10.31 9.18
CA PRO A 185 -17.29 10.27 10.07
C PRO A 185 -17.29 9.08 11.02
N GLY A 186 -17.53 9.35 12.31
CA GLY A 186 -17.51 8.34 13.37
C GLY A 186 -16.11 7.86 13.79
N ALA A 187 -15.02 8.42 13.27
CA ALA A 187 -13.68 8.04 13.65
C ALA A 187 -13.32 8.53 15.06
N GLY A 188 -12.68 7.67 15.85
CA GLY A 188 -11.96 8.07 17.07
C GLY A 188 -10.59 8.67 16.75
N TYR A 189 -9.84 9.02 17.80
CA TYR A 189 -8.48 9.53 17.69
C TYR A 189 -7.56 8.84 18.71
N ILE A 190 -6.37 8.45 18.27
CA ILE A 190 -5.27 7.98 19.12
C ILE A 190 -4.05 8.87 18.86
N ASP A 191 -3.52 9.45 19.92
CA ASP A 191 -2.19 10.05 19.92
C ASP A 191 -1.15 8.92 19.98
N THR A 192 -0.16 8.91 19.09
CA THR A 192 0.89 7.89 19.11
C THR A 192 1.67 7.88 20.42
N ASN A 193 1.74 8.99 21.17
CA ASN A 193 2.29 9.02 22.53
C ASN A 193 1.54 8.12 23.54
N GLU A 194 0.35 7.63 23.21
CA GLU A 194 -0.37 6.65 24.04
C GLU A 194 0.12 5.20 23.83
N VAL A 195 0.77 4.91 22.70
CA VAL A 195 1.28 3.56 22.36
C VAL A 195 2.79 3.42 22.48
N GLU A 196 3.55 4.51 22.49
CA GLU A 196 5.02 4.53 22.59
C GLU A 196 5.52 5.68 23.48
N SER A 197 6.74 5.55 24.00
CA SER A 197 7.29 6.55 24.92
C SER A 197 8.81 6.63 24.96
N GLU A 198 9.32 7.79 25.40
CA GLU A 198 10.69 7.97 25.90
C GLU A 198 11.06 6.89 26.95
N PRO A 199 12.35 6.52 27.09
CA PRO A 199 13.52 7.18 26.48
C PRO A 199 13.89 6.69 25.07
N LEU A 200 13.28 5.60 24.59
CA LEU A 200 13.68 4.92 23.35
C LEU A 200 12.64 5.01 22.22
N TRP A 201 11.45 5.56 22.49
CA TRP A 201 10.31 5.54 21.56
C TRP A 201 9.82 4.13 21.20
N ASN A 202 10.16 3.13 22.02
CA ASN A 202 9.56 1.80 21.99
C ASN A 202 8.10 1.84 22.46
N LYS A 203 7.36 0.76 22.17
CA LYS A 203 6.00 0.59 22.68
C LYS A 203 5.95 0.74 24.20
N VAL A 204 4.84 1.25 24.72
CA VAL A 204 4.59 1.28 26.17
C VAL A 204 4.43 -0.15 26.72
N SER A 205 4.41 -0.27 28.06
CA SER A 205 4.19 -1.55 28.72
C SER A 205 2.84 -2.16 28.36
N ASP A 206 2.74 -3.49 28.48
CA ASP A 206 1.52 -4.22 28.14
C ASP A 206 0.32 -3.78 29.01
N ASP A 207 0.56 -3.37 30.27
CA ASP A 207 -0.46 -2.77 31.14
C ASP A 207 -0.99 -1.42 30.61
N LYS A 208 -0.11 -0.57 30.07
CA LYS A 208 -0.51 0.70 29.46
C LYS A 208 -1.28 0.46 28.16
N LEU A 209 -0.85 -0.52 27.35
CA LEU A 209 -1.60 -0.94 26.16
C LEU A 209 -2.99 -1.45 26.53
N LYS A 210 -3.11 -2.29 27.56
CA LYS A 210 -4.40 -2.77 28.08
C LYS A 210 -5.31 -1.61 28.48
N ALA A 211 -4.78 -0.63 29.21
CA ALA A 211 -5.53 0.55 29.63
C ALA A 211 -5.98 1.42 28.43
N LEU A 212 -5.12 1.61 27.43
CA LEU A 212 -5.45 2.32 26.19
C LEU A 212 -6.56 1.61 25.42
N LEU A 213 -6.42 0.30 25.18
CA LEU A 213 -7.41 -0.49 24.44
C LEU A 213 -8.77 -0.45 25.15
N ALA A 214 -8.78 -0.57 26.48
CA ALA A 214 -9.99 -0.41 27.29
C ALA A 214 -10.59 0.99 27.12
N LYS A 215 -9.80 2.07 27.25
CA LYS A 215 -10.24 3.46 27.05
C LYS A 215 -10.88 3.69 25.68
N GLN A 216 -10.33 3.06 24.64
CA GLN A 216 -10.82 3.16 23.25
C GLN A 216 -11.96 2.18 22.94
N GLY A 217 -12.43 1.40 23.92
CA GLY A 217 -13.52 0.45 23.73
C GLY A 217 -13.16 -0.69 22.78
N ILE A 218 -11.88 -1.08 22.73
CA ILE A 218 -11.35 -2.10 21.83
C ILE A 218 -11.14 -3.40 22.61
N ARG A 219 -11.74 -4.48 22.10
CA ARG A 219 -11.53 -5.86 22.54
C ARG A 219 -10.69 -6.62 21.52
N HIS A 220 -10.21 -7.80 21.89
CA HIS A 220 -9.40 -8.64 21.00
C HIS A 220 -10.13 -9.07 19.71
N ASP A 221 -11.46 -9.05 19.71
CA ASP A 221 -12.36 -9.40 18.60
C ASP A 221 -13.02 -8.18 17.93
N THR A 222 -12.66 -6.96 18.33
CA THR A 222 -13.08 -5.73 17.63
C THR A 222 -12.24 -5.55 16.38
N THR A 223 -12.87 -5.32 15.22
CA THR A 223 -12.13 -4.92 14.02
C THR A 223 -11.70 -3.46 14.16
N VAL A 224 -10.41 -3.17 14.03
CA VAL A 224 -9.89 -1.80 14.10
C VAL A 224 -9.35 -1.38 12.74
N ILE A 225 -9.96 -0.33 12.17
CA ILE A 225 -9.58 0.26 10.89
C ILE A 225 -8.87 1.58 11.18
N LEU A 226 -7.55 1.58 11.00
CA LEU A 226 -6.70 2.73 11.29
C LEU A 226 -6.41 3.52 10.02
N TYR A 227 -6.34 4.83 10.15
CA TYR A 227 -5.82 5.72 9.12
C TYR A 227 -5.05 6.86 9.78
N GLY A 228 -4.17 7.52 9.03
CA GLY A 228 -3.41 8.67 9.50
C GLY A 228 -3.34 9.72 8.41
N ARG A 229 -2.84 10.91 8.76
CA ARG A 229 -2.35 11.84 7.72
C ARG A 229 -1.14 11.27 7.00
N ASP A 230 -0.36 10.51 7.74
CA ASP A 230 0.73 9.69 7.24
C ASP A 230 0.42 8.22 7.56
N VAL A 231 0.61 7.33 6.59
CA VAL A 231 0.27 5.90 6.72
C VAL A 231 1.08 5.22 7.84
N TYR A 232 2.36 5.55 7.97
CA TYR A 232 3.22 4.98 9.02
C TYR A 232 2.76 5.21 10.47
N ALA A 233 1.95 6.24 10.76
CA ALA A 233 1.47 6.55 12.10
C ALA A 233 0.34 5.59 12.46
N ALA A 234 -0.57 5.38 11.50
CA ALA A 234 -1.60 4.35 11.58
C ALA A 234 -1.00 2.96 11.63
N ALA A 235 0.03 2.69 10.83
CA ALA A 235 0.71 1.40 10.81
C ALA A 235 1.44 1.10 12.14
N ARG A 236 2.08 2.10 12.76
CA ARG A 236 2.71 1.97 14.08
C ARG A 236 1.70 1.54 15.15
N VAL A 237 0.55 2.22 15.21
CA VAL A 237 -0.54 1.82 16.10
C VAL A 237 -1.08 0.44 15.75
N ALA A 238 -1.24 0.13 14.46
CA ALA A 238 -1.78 -1.15 13.98
C ALA A 238 -0.90 -2.34 14.38
N GLN A 239 0.41 -2.24 14.17
CA GLN A 239 1.36 -3.31 14.52
C GLN A 239 1.40 -3.54 16.04
N ILE A 240 1.34 -2.47 16.85
CA ILE A 240 1.28 -2.59 18.32
C ILE A 240 -0.05 -3.22 18.77
N MET A 241 -1.18 -2.90 18.12
CA MET A 241 -2.46 -3.55 18.40
C MET A 241 -2.48 -5.04 18.02
N LEU A 242 -1.83 -5.40 16.91
CA LEU A 242 -1.64 -6.80 16.51
C LEU A 242 -0.77 -7.55 17.54
N TYR A 243 0.36 -6.97 17.97
CA TYR A 243 1.20 -7.49 19.06
C TYR A 243 0.37 -7.69 20.35
N ALA A 244 -0.45 -6.70 20.71
CA ALA A 244 -1.31 -6.76 21.89
C ALA A 244 -2.35 -7.88 21.80
N GLY A 245 -2.80 -8.24 20.59
CA GLY A 245 -3.69 -9.38 20.34
C GLY A 245 -5.03 -9.03 19.71
N VAL A 246 -5.20 -7.82 19.16
CA VAL A 246 -6.38 -7.50 18.33
C VAL A 246 -6.31 -8.31 17.04
N LYS A 247 -7.34 -9.11 16.76
CA LYS A 247 -7.30 -10.12 15.69
C LYS A 247 -7.45 -9.53 14.28
N ASP A 248 -8.34 -8.55 14.11
CA ASP A 248 -8.64 -7.91 12.83
C ASP A 248 -8.24 -6.43 12.88
N VAL A 249 -7.03 -6.14 12.40
CA VAL A 249 -6.51 -4.77 12.26
C VAL A 249 -6.24 -4.50 10.78
N ARG A 250 -6.74 -3.36 10.31
CA ARG A 250 -6.70 -2.93 8.91
C ARG A 250 -6.21 -1.49 8.80
N LEU A 251 -5.66 -1.14 7.64
CA LEU A 251 -5.31 0.24 7.28
C LEU A 251 -6.20 0.73 6.15
N LEU A 252 -6.59 2.01 6.19
CA LEU A 252 -7.05 2.72 5.00
C LEU A 252 -5.84 2.99 4.10
N ASP A 253 -5.80 2.35 2.93
CA ASP A 253 -4.71 2.48 1.99
C ASP A 253 -4.58 3.93 1.49
N GLY A 254 -3.36 4.46 1.52
CA GLY A 254 -3.06 5.89 1.30
C GLY A 254 -3.59 6.87 2.37
N GLY A 255 -4.15 6.36 3.46
CA GLY A 255 -4.54 7.14 4.63
C GLY A 255 -5.62 8.18 4.37
N TRP A 256 -5.57 9.30 5.08
CA TRP A 256 -6.57 10.37 4.97
C TRP A 256 -6.69 10.96 3.56
N LYS A 257 -5.57 11.06 2.84
CA LYS A 257 -5.53 11.70 1.54
C LYS A 257 -6.50 11.02 0.56
N THR A 258 -6.57 9.69 0.56
CA THR A 258 -7.47 8.95 -0.33
C THR A 258 -8.94 9.18 0.01
N TRP A 259 -9.30 9.33 1.29
CA TRP A 259 -10.65 9.73 1.70
C TRP A 259 -11.02 11.13 1.21
N SER A 260 -10.09 12.08 1.39
CA SER A 260 -10.25 13.47 0.95
C SER A 260 -10.41 13.57 -0.57
N ASP A 261 -9.55 12.89 -1.33
CA ASP A 261 -9.56 12.92 -2.79
C ASP A 261 -10.81 12.24 -3.39
N ALA A 262 -11.38 11.26 -2.67
CA ALA A 262 -12.66 10.66 -3.03
C ALA A 262 -13.87 11.58 -2.81
N GLY A 263 -13.68 12.76 -2.20
CA GLY A 263 -14.76 13.74 -1.98
C GLY A 263 -15.85 13.23 -1.03
N LEU A 264 -15.51 12.28 -0.15
CA LEU A 264 -16.46 11.66 0.78
C LEU A 264 -16.78 12.59 1.97
N PRO A 265 -17.92 12.37 2.67
CA PRO A 265 -18.32 13.19 3.81
C PRO A 265 -17.26 13.21 4.93
N VAL A 266 -17.22 14.31 5.70
CA VAL A 266 -16.27 14.49 6.82
C VAL A 266 -16.99 15.07 8.04
N GLU A 267 -16.49 14.73 9.23
CA GLU A 267 -16.91 15.34 10.51
C GLU A 267 -15.84 16.29 11.06
N ARG A 268 -16.18 17.09 12.07
CA ARG A 268 -15.30 18.10 12.69
C ARG A 268 -15.46 18.11 14.20
N GLY A 269 -14.46 18.63 14.90
CA GLY A 269 -14.47 18.81 16.35
C GLY A 269 -13.78 17.69 17.12
N MET A 270 -13.97 17.69 18.44
CA MET A 270 -13.32 16.74 19.35
C MET A 270 -13.83 15.31 19.14
N PRO A 271 -12.99 14.29 19.40
CA PRO A 271 -13.42 12.90 19.36
C PRO A 271 -14.63 12.64 20.25
N ALA A 272 -15.60 11.87 19.74
CA ALA A 272 -16.77 11.48 20.50
C ALA A 272 -16.39 10.67 21.76
N LYS A 273 -17.24 10.73 22.79
CA LYS A 273 -17.05 9.91 23.99
C LYS A 273 -17.18 8.43 23.62
N VAL A 274 -16.16 7.65 23.98
CA VAL A 274 -16.15 6.20 23.79
C VAL A 274 -16.56 5.52 25.10
N THR A 275 -17.37 4.46 25.00
CA THR A 275 -17.65 3.59 26.16
C THR A 275 -16.46 2.65 26.34
N PRO A 276 -15.77 2.68 27.49
CA PRO A 276 -14.63 1.80 27.70
C PRO A 276 -15.02 0.33 27.68
N ALA A 277 -14.16 -0.52 27.13
CA ALA A 277 -14.32 -1.97 27.21
C ALA A 277 -13.97 -2.43 28.63
N ALA A 278 -14.87 -3.18 29.27
CA ALA A 278 -14.66 -3.67 30.64
C ALA A 278 -13.53 -4.71 30.74
N ASP A 279 -13.33 -5.50 29.67
CA ASP A 279 -12.26 -6.48 29.54
C ASP A 279 -11.85 -6.61 28.07
N PHE A 280 -10.57 -6.87 27.81
CA PHE A 280 -10.05 -7.11 26.48
C PHE A 280 -10.48 -8.50 25.94
N GLY A 281 -10.68 -9.47 26.83
CA GLY A 281 -11.14 -10.82 26.51
C GLY A 281 -10.05 -11.76 26.01
N ALA A 282 -8.76 -11.39 26.11
CA ALA A 282 -7.60 -12.22 25.77
C ALA A 282 -6.35 -11.77 26.57
N PRO A 283 -5.28 -12.58 26.62
CA PRO A 283 -3.99 -12.14 27.16
C PRO A 283 -3.37 -11.01 26.34
N ILE A 284 -2.62 -10.12 27.01
CA ILE A 284 -1.77 -9.10 26.38
C ILE A 284 -0.35 -9.33 26.91
N PRO A 285 0.65 -9.52 26.02
CA PRO A 285 0.54 -9.54 24.57
C PRO A 285 -0.06 -10.86 24.05
N GLY A 286 -0.94 -10.78 23.06
CA GLY A 286 -1.51 -11.94 22.38
C GLY A 286 -0.62 -12.50 21.27
N GLN A 287 0.27 -11.67 20.69
CA GLN A 287 1.16 -12.05 19.59
C GLN A 287 2.58 -11.49 19.83
N PRO A 288 3.28 -11.91 20.89
CA PRO A 288 4.57 -11.33 21.27
C PRO A 288 5.63 -11.43 20.18
N GLN A 289 5.58 -12.47 19.33
CA GLN A 289 6.53 -12.69 18.24
C GLN A 289 6.48 -11.64 17.12
N LEU A 290 5.45 -10.77 17.09
CA LEU A 290 5.37 -9.68 16.11
C LEU A 290 6.30 -8.52 16.45
N MET A 291 6.87 -8.49 17.65
CA MET A 291 7.85 -7.51 18.09
C MET A 291 9.11 -8.25 18.56
N VAL A 292 10.28 -7.86 18.06
CA VAL A 292 11.57 -8.42 18.49
C VAL A 292 12.37 -7.39 19.28
N ASP A 293 13.11 -7.86 20.27
CA ASP A 293 14.07 -7.05 21.03
C ASP A 293 15.46 -7.02 20.35
N MET A 294 16.40 -6.23 20.91
CA MET A 294 17.74 -6.06 20.36
C MET A 294 18.55 -7.37 20.28
N GLU A 295 18.40 -8.28 21.24
CA GLU A 295 19.16 -9.54 21.25
C GLU A 295 18.58 -10.54 20.25
N GLN A 296 17.25 -10.59 20.12
CA GLN A 296 16.58 -11.33 19.05
C GLN A 296 16.98 -10.79 17.67
N ALA A 297 16.96 -9.47 17.48
CA ALA A 297 17.40 -8.82 16.24
C ALA A 297 18.87 -9.13 15.92
N ARG A 298 19.76 -9.10 16.92
CA ARG A 298 21.18 -9.50 16.77
C ARG A 298 21.31 -10.94 16.27
N GLY A 299 20.48 -11.86 16.78
CA GLY A 299 20.46 -13.27 16.37
C GLY A 299 19.95 -13.53 14.93
N MET A 300 19.47 -12.50 14.23
CA MET A 300 19.03 -12.58 12.84
C MET A 300 20.12 -12.16 11.83
N LEU A 301 21.17 -11.49 12.29
CA LEU A 301 22.26 -11.00 11.44
C LEU A 301 23.09 -12.17 10.86
N HIS A 302 23.64 -11.98 9.66
CA HIS A 302 24.50 -12.96 8.96
C HIS A 302 23.87 -14.33 8.74
N ARG A 303 22.55 -14.37 8.52
CA ARG A 303 21.77 -15.59 8.27
C ARG A 303 21.17 -15.60 6.87
N LYS A 304 20.97 -16.81 6.36
CA LYS A 304 20.25 -17.04 5.09
C LYS A 304 18.75 -17.22 5.29
N ASP A 305 18.36 -17.73 6.45
CA ASP A 305 16.98 -18.00 6.85
C ASP A 305 16.35 -16.88 7.71
N ALA A 306 17.07 -15.78 7.91
CA ALA A 306 16.57 -14.58 8.57
C ALA A 306 17.14 -13.31 7.92
N SER A 307 16.39 -12.21 8.04
CA SER A 307 16.79 -10.86 7.61
C SER A 307 16.39 -9.84 8.67
N LEU A 308 17.37 -9.10 9.19
CA LEU A 308 17.10 -7.81 9.84
C LEU A 308 17.12 -6.72 8.77
N VAL A 309 16.01 -6.03 8.57
CA VAL A 309 15.77 -5.17 7.41
C VAL A 309 15.65 -3.71 7.79
N SER A 310 16.57 -2.89 7.27
CA SER A 310 16.58 -1.44 7.46
C SER A 310 15.61 -0.77 6.50
N ILE A 311 14.54 -0.19 7.06
CA ILE A 311 13.57 0.67 6.36
C ILE A 311 13.93 2.12 6.64
N ARG A 312 15.11 2.50 6.17
CA ARG A 312 15.71 3.83 6.32
C ARG A 312 16.09 4.39 4.95
N SER A 313 16.14 5.70 4.82
CA SER A 313 16.56 6.33 3.56
C SER A 313 18.00 5.92 3.21
N TRP A 314 18.37 6.00 1.93
CA TRP A 314 19.73 5.67 1.52
C TRP A 314 20.81 6.46 2.29
N PRO A 315 20.69 7.79 2.50
CA PRO A 315 21.66 8.55 3.29
C PRO A 315 21.74 8.14 4.77
N GLU A 316 20.66 7.59 5.33
CA GLU A 316 20.68 7.00 6.66
C GLU A 316 21.43 5.66 6.68
N PHE A 317 21.17 4.81 5.69
CA PHE A 317 21.77 3.47 5.55
C PHE A 317 23.28 3.54 5.32
N THR A 318 23.77 4.51 4.53
CA THR A 318 25.21 4.71 4.28
C THR A 318 25.93 5.51 5.37
N GLY A 319 25.19 6.05 6.35
CA GLY A 319 25.72 6.81 7.48
C GLY A 319 26.05 8.28 7.20
N GLU A 320 25.52 8.86 6.12
CA GLU A 320 25.65 10.29 5.83
C GLU A 320 24.86 11.15 6.84
N THR A 321 23.70 10.66 7.27
CA THR A 321 22.85 11.28 8.29
C THR A 321 22.32 10.23 9.28
N SER A 322 21.93 10.64 10.49
CA SER A 322 21.17 9.78 11.38
C SER A 322 19.70 9.71 10.97
N GLY A 323 19.21 10.75 10.28
CA GLY A 323 17.80 10.96 9.93
C GLY A 323 17.02 11.75 10.98
N TYR A 324 17.54 11.91 12.20
CA TYR A 324 16.76 12.39 13.34
C TYR A 324 17.55 13.41 14.17
N SER A 325 16.89 14.50 14.57
CA SER A 325 17.50 15.55 15.40
C SER A 325 17.92 15.07 16.80
N TYR A 326 17.26 14.02 17.32
CA TYR A 326 17.49 13.46 18.64
C TYR A 326 18.40 12.20 18.64
N ILE A 327 18.75 11.68 17.46
CA ILE A 327 19.70 10.55 17.34
C ILE A 327 21.03 11.08 16.82
N LYS A 328 22.06 11.08 17.67
CA LYS A 328 23.41 11.59 17.29
C LYS A 328 24.23 10.63 16.44
N PRO A 329 24.29 9.31 16.75
CA PRO A 329 25.10 8.38 15.97
C PRO A 329 24.59 8.26 14.52
N LYS A 330 25.54 8.13 13.59
CA LYS A 330 25.29 7.87 12.17
C LYS A 330 25.84 6.51 11.78
N GLY A 331 25.26 5.91 10.76
CA GLY A 331 25.61 4.58 10.26
C GLY A 331 24.43 3.65 10.32
N GLU A 332 24.74 2.37 10.19
CA GLU A 332 23.75 1.30 10.15
C GLU A 332 24.16 0.09 10.98
N ILE A 333 23.19 -0.70 11.43
CA ILE A 333 23.40 -2.00 12.05
C ILE A 333 24.20 -2.89 11.09
N ALA A 334 25.40 -3.31 11.50
CA ALA A 334 26.24 -4.14 10.66
C ALA A 334 25.55 -5.49 10.36
N GLY A 335 25.46 -5.85 9.07
CA GLY A 335 24.79 -7.08 8.62
C GLY A 335 23.28 -6.95 8.36
N ALA A 336 22.69 -5.76 8.59
CA ALA A 336 21.32 -5.50 8.17
C ALA A 336 21.23 -5.32 6.64
N ARG A 337 20.10 -5.73 6.05
CA ARG A 337 19.80 -5.59 4.62
C ARG A 337 18.97 -4.33 4.38
N TRP A 338 19.26 -3.58 3.33
CA TRP A 338 18.45 -2.40 3.00
C TRP A 338 17.11 -2.85 2.40
N GLY A 339 16.02 -2.43 3.02
CA GLY A 339 14.67 -2.75 2.54
C GLY A 339 14.02 -1.63 1.75
N HIS A 340 14.79 -0.59 1.37
CA HIS A 340 14.29 0.68 0.83
C HIS A 340 13.43 1.46 1.84
N ALA A 341 13.02 2.68 1.48
CA ALA A 341 12.11 3.50 2.27
C ALA A 341 11.60 4.66 1.40
N GLY A 342 12.40 5.72 1.35
CA GLY A 342 12.04 6.98 0.77
C GLY A 342 13.21 7.96 0.80
N SER A 343 12.90 9.22 0.48
CA SER A 343 13.90 10.28 0.34
C SER A 343 14.60 10.65 1.65
N ASP A 344 13.91 10.55 2.79
CA ASP A 344 14.43 10.88 4.12
C ASP A 344 13.79 10.06 5.26
N ALA A 345 13.99 10.51 6.51
CA ALA A 345 13.47 9.83 7.70
C ALA A 345 11.94 9.84 7.84
N THR A 346 11.26 10.64 7.03
CA THR A 346 9.84 10.98 7.16
C THR A 346 9.00 10.66 5.92
N HIS A 347 9.61 10.12 4.86
CA HIS A 347 8.92 9.71 3.63
C HIS A 347 9.14 8.22 3.29
N MET A 348 8.23 7.67 2.47
CA MET A 348 8.13 6.25 2.13
C MET A 348 7.84 6.02 0.63
N GLU A 349 8.35 6.90 -0.25
CA GLU A 349 8.01 6.93 -1.67
C GLU A 349 8.31 5.62 -2.41
N ASP A 350 9.29 4.83 -1.96
CA ASP A 350 9.60 3.54 -2.58
C ASP A 350 8.45 2.54 -2.42
N PHE A 351 7.56 2.75 -1.45
CA PHE A 351 6.42 1.91 -1.13
C PHE A 351 5.06 2.50 -1.54
N HIS A 352 5.04 3.70 -2.13
CA HIS A 352 3.80 4.40 -2.47
C HIS A 352 3.60 4.55 -3.98
N ASN A 353 2.36 4.36 -4.42
CA ASN A 353 1.88 4.86 -5.70
C ASN A 353 1.73 6.39 -5.65
N PRO A 354 1.51 7.06 -6.81
CA PRO A 354 1.35 8.52 -6.85
C PRO A 354 0.22 9.09 -5.99
N ASP A 355 -0.79 8.29 -5.66
CA ASP A 355 -1.90 8.68 -4.77
C ASP A 355 -1.65 8.39 -3.28
N GLY A 356 -0.50 7.80 -2.94
CA GLY A 356 -0.10 7.41 -1.58
C GLY A 356 -0.49 5.98 -1.19
N THR A 357 -1.19 5.23 -2.05
CA THR A 357 -1.54 3.83 -1.78
C THR A 357 -0.33 2.90 -1.88
N MET A 358 -0.40 1.70 -1.30
CA MET A 358 0.68 0.71 -1.36
C MET A 358 1.03 0.38 -2.83
N ARG A 359 2.32 0.48 -3.16
CA ARG A 359 2.88 0.02 -4.44
C ARG A 359 2.63 -1.48 -4.64
N SER A 360 2.68 -1.95 -5.89
CA SER A 360 2.36 -3.34 -6.20
C SER A 360 3.20 -4.34 -5.39
N ALA A 361 2.58 -5.46 -4.98
CA ALA A 361 3.26 -6.51 -4.23
C ALA A 361 4.45 -7.09 -4.99
N ASP A 362 4.32 -7.21 -6.31
CA ASP A 362 5.38 -7.72 -7.19
C ASP A 362 6.60 -6.79 -7.20
N ASP A 363 6.39 -5.47 -7.23
CA ASP A 363 7.47 -4.49 -7.15
C ASP A 363 8.17 -4.52 -5.80
N ILE A 364 7.40 -4.54 -4.71
CA ILE A 364 7.96 -4.59 -3.35
C ILE A 364 8.77 -5.88 -3.17
N ALA A 365 8.23 -7.02 -3.61
CA ALA A 365 8.92 -8.30 -3.53
C ALA A 365 10.19 -8.35 -4.40
N ALA A 366 10.17 -7.76 -5.61
CA ALA A 366 11.35 -7.68 -6.47
C ALA A 366 12.45 -6.82 -5.83
N MET A 367 12.09 -5.65 -5.32
CA MET A 367 12.99 -4.73 -4.62
C MET A 367 13.64 -5.37 -3.39
N TRP A 368 12.86 -6.07 -2.56
CA TRP A 368 13.38 -6.81 -1.41
C TRP A 368 14.27 -7.99 -1.81
N LYS A 369 13.92 -8.69 -2.88
CA LYS A 369 14.72 -9.82 -3.38
C LYS A 369 16.12 -9.40 -3.83
N GLU A 370 16.29 -8.20 -4.39
CA GLU A 370 17.62 -7.65 -4.75
C GLU A 370 18.56 -7.57 -3.54
N TRP A 371 18.00 -7.38 -2.34
CA TRP A 371 18.72 -7.34 -1.07
C TRP A 371 18.68 -8.65 -0.29
N ASN A 372 18.30 -9.77 -0.93
CA ASN A 372 18.18 -11.09 -0.32
C ASN A 372 17.18 -11.13 0.86
N ILE A 373 16.12 -10.33 0.78
CA ILE A 373 14.99 -10.33 1.71
C ILE A 373 13.87 -11.13 1.05
N LEU A 374 13.53 -12.28 1.62
CA LEU A 374 12.68 -13.29 1.00
C LEU A 374 11.53 -13.73 1.92
N PRO A 375 10.37 -14.12 1.37
CA PRO A 375 9.17 -14.46 2.15
C PRO A 375 9.27 -15.74 2.99
N ASP A 376 10.27 -16.59 2.74
CA ASP A 376 10.53 -17.83 3.47
C ASP A 376 11.49 -17.65 4.67
N GLN A 377 12.03 -16.45 4.85
CA GLN A 377 12.87 -16.07 5.98
C GLN A 377 12.04 -15.64 7.20
N HIS A 378 12.67 -15.62 8.37
CA HIS A 378 12.22 -14.72 9.45
C HIS A 378 12.69 -13.30 9.14
N VAL A 379 11.76 -12.37 8.92
CA VAL A 379 12.08 -11.00 8.55
C VAL A 379 11.64 -10.02 9.64
N ALA A 380 12.59 -9.29 10.21
CA ALA A 380 12.32 -8.23 11.17
C ALA A 380 12.65 -6.87 10.56
N PHE A 381 11.65 -6.01 10.43
CA PHE A 381 11.82 -4.65 9.93
C PHE A 381 12.21 -3.71 11.07
N TYR A 382 13.07 -2.73 10.81
CA TYR A 382 13.36 -1.65 11.74
C TYR A 382 13.67 -0.34 10.99
N CYS A 383 13.66 0.77 11.71
CA CYS A 383 14.13 2.05 11.20
C CYS A 383 14.81 2.84 12.33
N GLY A 384 14.59 4.16 12.45
CA GLY A 384 15.03 4.90 13.63
C GLY A 384 14.37 4.39 14.92
N THR A 385 13.04 4.41 14.94
CA THR A 385 12.18 4.16 16.12
C THR A 385 10.92 3.33 15.81
N GLY A 386 10.89 2.63 14.68
CA GLY A 386 9.84 1.64 14.37
C GLY A 386 8.66 2.08 13.50
N TRP A 387 8.49 3.38 13.19
CA TRP A 387 7.32 3.87 12.42
C TRP A 387 7.29 3.35 10.97
N ARG A 388 8.32 3.68 10.17
CA ARG A 388 8.47 3.19 8.78
C ARG A 388 8.52 1.65 8.69
N ALA A 389 9.11 1.01 9.70
CA ALA A 389 9.14 -0.45 9.81
C ALA A 389 7.75 -1.05 10.04
N SER A 390 6.88 -0.36 10.78
CA SER A 390 5.50 -0.82 11.01
C SER A 390 4.65 -0.74 9.74
N GLU A 391 4.90 0.24 8.87
CA GLU A 391 4.24 0.34 7.57
C GLU A 391 4.59 -0.83 6.66
N THR A 392 5.88 -1.12 6.49
CA THR A 392 6.35 -2.27 5.69
C THR A 392 5.96 -3.61 6.30
N PHE A 393 5.89 -3.72 7.63
CA PHE A 393 5.29 -4.87 8.31
C PHE A 393 3.83 -5.09 7.89
N MET A 394 3.01 -4.03 7.85
CA MET A 394 1.61 -4.14 7.45
C MET A 394 1.47 -4.54 5.97
N TYR A 395 2.36 -4.06 5.09
CA TYR A 395 2.41 -4.48 3.69
C TYR A 395 2.85 -5.94 3.54
N ALA A 396 3.92 -6.37 4.20
CA ALA A 396 4.37 -7.77 4.16
C ALA A 396 3.31 -8.73 4.72
N ARG A 397 2.59 -8.31 5.78
CA ARG A 397 1.44 -9.05 6.32
C ARG A 397 0.31 -9.17 5.28
N ALA A 398 -0.04 -8.08 4.59
CA ALA A 398 -1.05 -8.10 3.52
C ALA A 398 -0.62 -8.99 2.33
N MET A 399 0.69 -9.02 2.03
CA MET A 399 1.34 -9.90 1.05
C MET A 399 1.42 -11.38 1.50
N GLY A 400 0.98 -11.72 2.72
CA GLY A 400 0.94 -13.10 3.22
C GLY A 400 2.30 -13.64 3.71
N TRP A 401 3.27 -12.77 3.98
CA TRP A 401 4.54 -13.19 4.57
C TRP A 401 4.30 -13.70 5.99
N LYS A 402 4.69 -14.95 6.25
CA LYS A 402 4.23 -15.68 7.44
C LYS A 402 5.04 -15.38 8.70
N ASN A 403 6.29 -14.97 8.56
CA ASN A 403 7.21 -14.79 9.67
C ASN A 403 7.86 -13.39 9.63
N VAL A 404 7.02 -12.38 9.82
CA VAL A 404 7.42 -10.97 9.86
C VAL A 404 7.23 -10.38 11.24
N SER A 405 8.13 -9.47 11.62
CA SER A 405 8.12 -8.77 12.91
C SER A 405 8.70 -7.36 12.79
N VAL A 406 8.56 -6.54 13.83
CA VAL A 406 9.27 -5.24 13.94
C VAL A 406 10.31 -5.34 15.06
N TYR A 407 11.56 -4.96 14.79
CA TYR A 407 12.54 -4.68 15.84
C TYR A 407 12.32 -3.25 16.32
N ASP A 408 11.74 -3.14 17.52
CA ASP A 408 11.14 -1.90 18.03
C ASP A 408 12.18 -0.78 18.23
N GLY A 409 13.29 -1.11 18.91
CA GLY A 409 14.31 -0.14 19.27
C GLY A 409 15.13 0.39 18.10
N GLY A 410 15.17 -0.34 16.99
CA GLY A 410 15.79 0.08 15.74
C GLY A 410 17.22 0.63 15.89
N TRP A 411 17.55 1.62 15.07
CA TRP A 411 18.83 2.30 15.09
C TRP A 411 19.04 3.08 16.40
N TYR A 412 17.97 3.60 17.00
CA TYR A 412 18.09 4.43 18.20
C TYR A 412 18.61 3.62 19.40
N GLU A 413 17.98 2.47 19.69
CA GLU A 413 18.44 1.54 20.73
C GLU A 413 19.80 0.93 20.37
N TRP A 414 19.98 0.48 19.13
CA TRP A 414 21.21 -0.18 18.72
C TRP A 414 22.43 0.72 18.90
N SER A 415 22.36 1.96 18.40
CA SER A 415 23.47 2.91 18.43
C SER A 415 23.70 3.55 19.80
N SER A 416 22.75 3.40 20.74
CA SER A 416 22.94 3.81 22.14
C SER A 416 23.93 2.93 22.91
N HIS A 417 24.28 1.75 22.37
CA HIS A 417 25.24 0.81 22.93
C HIS A 417 26.54 0.82 22.10
N PRO A 418 27.63 1.46 22.57
CA PRO A 418 28.85 1.65 21.77
C PRO A 418 29.56 0.36 21.34
N SER A 419 29.28 -0.77 22.00
CA SER A 419 29.83 -2.08 21.66
C SER A 419 29.11 -2.77 20.49
N ASN A 420 27.94 -2.26 20.09
CA ASN A 420 27.19 -2.83 18.98
C ASN A 420 27.89 -2.51 17.65
N PRO A 421 28.05 -3.51 16.75
CA PRO A 421 28.74 -3.29 15.49
C PRO A 421 27.90 -2.41 14.54
N ILE A 422 28.57 -1.47 13.90
CA ILE A 422 28.00 -0.47 12.99
C ILE A 422 28.79 -0.49 11.67
N THR A 423 28.10 -0.27 10.55
CA THR A 423 28.70 -0.10 9.22
C THR A 423 28.39 1.29 8.64
N THR A 424 29.27 1.77 7.75
CA THR A 424 29.13 3.05 7.02
C THR A 424 29.75 2.94 5.62
N GLY A 425 29.42 3.89 4.73
CA GLY A 425 29.99 3.98 3.38
C GLY A 425 29.11 3.32 2.30
N PRO A 426 29.64 3.11 1.09
CA PRO A 426 28.90 2.47 0.01
C PRO A 426 28.66 1.00 0.34
N LEU A 427 27.41 0.65 0.63
CA LEU A 427 26.97 -0.70 0.93
C LEU A 427 26.33 -1.30 -0.31
N THR A 428 26.55 -2.60 -0.52
CA THR A 428 25.91 -3.38 -1.59
C THR A 428 25.19 -4.58 -0.98
N PRO A 429 24.28 -5.24 -1.71
CA PRO A 429 23.68 -6.49 -1.25
C PRO A 429 24.72 -7.51 -0.76
N GLU A 430 25.85 -7.65 -1.47
CA GLU A 430 26.94 -8.58 -1.09
C GLU A 430 27.62 -8.22 0.24
N SER A 431 27.68 -6.94 0.59
CA SER A 431 28.26 -6.50 1.88
C SER A 431 27.37 -6.84 3.10
N THR A 432 26.13 -7.27 2.85
CA THR A 432 25.13 -7.59 3.89
C THR A 432 24.88 -9.10 4.04
N LEU A 433 25.64 -9.94 3.33
CA LEU A 433 25.52 -11.40 3.37
C LEU A 433 26.18 -12.04 4.60
#